data_AF-A0A524NCF6-F1
#
_entry.id   AF-A0A524NCF6-F1
#
_cell.length_a   1.000
_cell.length_b   1.000
_cell.length_c   1.000
_cell.angle_alpha   90.00
_cell.angle_beta   90.00
_cell.angle_gamma   90.00
#
_symmetry.space_group_name_H-M   'P 1'
#
loop_
_entity.id
_entity.type
_entity.pdbx_description
1 polymer ?
#
loop_
_entity_poly.entity_id
_entity_poly.type
_entity_poly.pdbx_seq_one_letter_code
_entity_poly.pdbx_strand_id
1 'polypeptide(L)'
;EGVQIHGGMGFSAEMMVDKGYRDARINRIFEGTNEINRLLLVDAVLKKGAKGVLPVMELAGKAFEEVKAMNGLPAPAEGWFGEKDQYVANLKKVVLMLLKAASEKFNRTLVTEQEILSNISDCIIQVYVAESVVLRLKKMEALKGEEACKLYRDMADVFVYDAASRIAKFAKDTTYSFAYGEVRNLLEKGISNFTWVAGVNVKEARRRIADQLIDENKYCF
;
A
#
# COMPACT_ATOMS: atom_id res chain seq x y z
N GLU A 1 18.63 2.36 7.62
CA GLU A 1 19.11 1.00 7.92
C GLU A 1 20.60 0.77 7.62
N GLY A 2 21.10 0.98 6.39
CA GLY A 2 22.53 0.70 6.09
C GLY A 2 23.54 1.38 7.03
N VAL A 3 23.36 2.69 7.32
CA VAL A 3 24.18 3.44 8.29
C VAL A 3 24.15 2.78 9.66
N GLN A 4 22.96 2.35 10.12
CA GLN A 4 22.77 1.71 11.42
C GLN A 4 23.52 0.37 11.51
N ILE A 5 23.53 -0.43 10.43
CA ILE A 5 24.26 -1.70 10.37
C ILE A 5 25.78 -1.48 10.54
N HIS A 6 26.30 -0.37 10.04
CA HIS A 6 27.73 -0.02 10.17
C HIS A 6 28.07 0.67 11.51
N GLY A 7 27.08 0.91 12.38
CA GLY A 7 27.27 1.60 13.66
C GLY A 7 27.98 2.96 13.49
N GLY A 8 28.97 3.24 14.34
CA GLY A 8 29.76 4.48 14.27
C GLY A 8 30.50 4.66 12.95
N MET A 9 30.92 3.57 12.29
CA MET A 9 31.57 3.65 10.98
C MET A 9 30.62 4.12 9.89
N GLY A 10 29.30 3.95 10.07
CA GLY A 10 28.30 4.45 9.13
C GLY A 10 28.27 5.98 9.01
N PHE A 11 28.87 6.70 9.96
CA PHE A 11 29.05 8.15 9.94
C PHE A 11 30.45 8.57 9.45
N SER A 12 31.34 7.62 9.17
CA SER A 12 32.66 7.91 8.62
C SER A 12 32.58 8.13 7.12
N ALA A 13 33.25 9.18 6.62
CA ALA A 13 33.36 9.45 5.19
C ALA A 13 34.15 8.36 4.43
N GLU A 14 34.84 7.48 5.16
CA GLU A 14 35.54 6.30 4.60
C GLU A 14 34.56 5.21 4.15
N MET A 15 33.35 5.17 4.71
CA MET A 15 32.34 4.19 4.34
C MET A 15 31.41 4.73 3.24
N MET A 16 31.18 3.92 2.21
CA MET A 16 30.26 4.26 1.12
C MET A 16 28.82 4.54 1.58
N VAL A 17 28.43 4.00 2.75
CA VAL A 17 27.09 4.17 3.30
C VAL A 17 26.82 5.60 3.80
N ASP A 18 27.83 6.34 4.25
CA ASP A 18 27.70 7.76 4.61
C ASP A 18 27.31 8.58 3.37
N LYS A 19 28.10 8.42 2.29
CA LYS A 19 27.82 9.06 1.01
C LYS A 19 26.43 8.70 0.49
N GLY A 20 26.09 7.41 0.48
CA GLY A 20 24.77 6.94 0.03
C GLY A 20 23.62 7.54 0.84
N TYR A 21 23.78 7.70 2.16
CA TYR A 21 22.77 8.32 3.01
C TYR A 21 22.55 9.80 2.69
N ARG A 22 23.64 10.56 2.52
CA ARG A 22 23.56 11.99 2.16
C ARG A 22 22.98 12.19 0.78
N ASP A 23 23.46 11.44 -0.21
CA ASP A 23 23.01 11.52 -1.60
C ASP A 23 21.51 11.16 -1.71
N ALA A 24 21.01 10.23 -0.91
CA ALA A 24 19.59 9.86 -0.91
C ALA A 24 18.63 10.98 -0.48
N ARG A 25 19.10 12.00 0.24
CA ARG A 25 18.22 13.05 0.80
C ARG A 25 17.56 13.90 -0.28
N ILE A 26 18.28 14.16 -1.37
CA ILE A 26 17.82 15.06 -2.44
C ILE A 26 16.72 14.41 -3.32
N ASN A 27 16.68 13.08 -3.38
CA ASN A 27 15.70 12.31 -4.16
C ASN A 27 14.25 12.56 -3.74
N ARG A 28 14.02 13.10 -2.54
CA ARG A 28 12.69 13.46 -2.04
C ARG A 28 12.24 14.89 -2.41
N ILE A 29 13.11 15.64 -3.08
CA ILE A 29 12.96 17.06 -3.39
C ILE A 29 13.01 17.32 -4.90
N PHE A 30 13.94 16.68 -5.60
CA PHE A 30 14.05 16.78 -7.07
C PHE A 30 12.90 16.05 -7.78
N GLU A 31 12.62 16.44 -9.03
CA GLU A 31 11.48 15.96 -9.83
C GLU A 31 10.10 16.24 -9.19
N GLY A 32 10.02 17.38 -8.49
CA GLY A 32 8.90 17.73 -7.63
C GLY A 32 9.05 17.10 -6.25
N THR A 33 8.79 17.87 -5.20
CA THR A 33 8.87 17.33 -3.83
C THR A 33 7.87 16.18 -3.67
N ASN A 34 8.18 15.23 -2.77
CA ASN A 34 7.27 14.11 -2.51
C ASN A 34 5.87 14.59 -2.10
N GLU A 35 5.76 15.75 -1.44
CA GLU A 35 4.48 16.35 -1.05
C GLU A 35 3.68 16.78 -2.29
N ILE A 36 4.31 17.48 -3.25
CA ILE A 36 3.65 17.86 -4.51
C ILE A 36 3.27 16.63 -5.33
N ASN A 37 4.17 15.65 -5.44
CA ASN A 37 3.89 14.41 -6.16
C ASN A 37 2.71 13.63 -5.56
N ARG A 38 2.56 13.62 -4.22
CA ARG A 38 1.38 13.04 -3.56
C ARG A 38 0.11 13.79 -3.91
N LEU A 39 0.10 15.12 -3.89
CA LEU A 39 -1.12 15.88 -4.22
C LEU A 39 -1.55 15.66 -5.68
N LEU A 40 -0.59 15.65 -6.60
CA LEU A 40 -0.84 15.41 -8.03
C LEU A 40 -1.38 14.00 -8.31
N LEU A 41 -0.99 12.99 -7.52
CA LEU A 41 -1.48 11.62 -7.69
C LEU A 41 -3.00 11.53 -7.55
N VAL A 42 -3.56 12.05 -6.44
CA VAL A 42 -5.02 12.01 -6.22
C VAL A 42 -5.76 12.91 -7.19
N ASP A 43 -5.23 14.12 -7.46
CA ASP A 43 -5.81 15.02 -8.46
C ASP A 43 -5.91 14.36 -9.85
N ALA A 44 -4.85 13.65 -10.28
CA ALA A 44 -4.85 12.92 -11.54
C ALA A 44 -5.90 11.80 -11.59
N VAL A 45 -6.06 11.04 -10.51
CA VAL A 45 -7.09 9.99 -10.39
C VAL A 45 -8.49 10.58 -10.48
N LEU A 46 -8.77 11.66 -9.74
CA LEU A 46 -10.06 12.32 -9.73
C LEU A 46 -10.40 12.96 -11.08
N LYS A 47 -9.43 13.63 -11.73
CA LYS A 47 -9.60 14.18 -13.08
C LYS A 47 -9.89 13.10 -14.12
N LYS A 48 -9.21 11.97 -14.06
CA LYS A 48 -9.50 10.82 -14.94
C LYS A 48 -10.87 10.21 -14.65
N GLY A 49 -11.29 10.18 -13.38
CA GLY A 49 -12.64 9.80 -12.98
C GLY A 49 -13.72 10.71 -13.55
N ALA A 50 -13.55 12.03 -13.42
CA ALA A 50 -14.49 13.02 -13.95
C ALA A 50 -14.61 12.99 -15.49
N LYS A 51 -13.52 12.63 -16.18
CA LYS A 51 -13.51 12.44 -17.65
C LYS A 51 -14.06 11.09 -18.11
N GLY A 52 -14.49 10.22 -17.19
CA GLY A 52 -14.97 8.87 -17.52
C GLY A 52 -13.88 7.90 -18.01
N VAL A 53 -12.60 8.26 -17.90
CA VAL A 53 -11.47 7.39 -18.29
C VAL A 53 -11.29 6.27 -17.28
N LEU A 54 -11.58 6.55 -16.01
CA LEU A 54 -11.55 5.57 -14.93
C LEU A 54 -12.92 5.52 -14.24
N PRO A 55 -13.53 4.34 -14.01
CA PRO A 55 -14.83 4.21 -13.36
C PRO A 55 -14.75 4.36 -11.82
N VAL A 56 -14.04 5.40 -11.34
CA VAL A 56 -13.72 5.58 -9.91
C VAL A 56 -14.98 5.63 -9.05
N MET A 57 -15.94 6.50 -9.39
CA MET A 57 -17.14 6.71 -8.59
C MET A 57 -18.10 5.51 -8.64
N GLU A 58 -18.18 4.82 -9.78
CA GLU A 58 -18.99 3.61 -9.93
C GLU A 58 -18.43 2.47 -9.07
N LEU A 59 -17.14 2.20 -9.15
CA LEU A 59 -16.48 1.16 -8.36
C LEU A 59 -16.51 1.48 -6.87
N ALA A 60 -16.36 2.76 -6.49
CA ALA A 60 -16.53 3.19 -5.11
C ALA A 60 -17.97 2.95 -4.62
N GLY A 61 -18.99 3.22 -5.44
CA GLY A 61 -20.38 2.88 -5.14
C GLY A 61 -20.58 1.40 -4.85
N LYS A 62 -20.06 0.54 -5.73
CA LYS A 62 -20.09 -0.93 -5.54
C LYS A 62 -19.42 -1.36 -4.24
N ALA A 63 -18.27 -0.76 -3.90
CA ALA A 63 -17.58 -1.05 -2.64
C ALA A 63 -18.43 -0.68 -1.40
N PHE A 64 -19.12 0.46 -1.41
CA PHE A 64 -20.03 0.82 -0.32
C PHE A 64 -21.21 -0.15 -0.18
N GLU A 65 -21.81 -0.58 -1.29
CA GLU A 65 -22.90 -1.55 -1.27
C GLU A 65 -22.44 -2.92 -0.75
N GLU A 66 -21.24 -3.36 -1.14
CA GLU A 66 -20.63 -4.57 -0.59
C GLU A 66 -20.46 -4.47 0.94
N VAL A 67 -19.97 -3.34 1.45
CA VAL A 67 -19.80 -3.11 2.89
C VAL A 67 -21.14 -3.09 3.64
N LYS A 68 -22.18 -2.52 3.04
CA LYS A 68 -23.54 -2.56 3.62
C LYS A 68 -24.04 -3.99 3.73
N ALA A 69 -23.85 -4.80 2.69
CA ALA A 69 -24.29 -6.20 2.63
C ALA A 69 -23.45 -7.18 3.46
N MET A 70 -22.23 -6.81 3.85
CA MET A 70 -21.33 -7.69 4.61
C MET A 70 -21.87 -8.06 6.00
N ASN A 71 -21.82 -9.34 6.33
CA ASN A 71 -22.10 -9.90 7.66
C ASN A 71 -20.86 -10.63 8.20
N GLY A 72 -19.74 -9.90 8.32
CA GLY A 72 -18.45 -10.43 8.77
C GLY A 72 -17.39 -10.35 7.67
N LEU A 73 -16.25 -10.99 7.94
CA LEU A 73 -15.11 -11.00 7.03
C LEU A 73 -15.46 -11.76 5.74
N PRO A 74 -14.99 -11.28 4.57
CA PRO A 74 -15.09 -12.05 3.32
C PRO A 74 -14.42 -13.42 3.49
N ALA A 75 -15.05 -14.47 2.94
CA ALA A 75 -14.41 -15.78 2.87
C ALA A 75 -13.11 -15.67 2.04
N PRO A 76 -12.01 -16.30 2.49
CA PRO A 76 -10.75 -16.26 1.76
C PRO A 76 -10.92 -16.96 0.40
N ALA A 77 -10.40 -16.35 -0.64
CA ALA A 77 -10.35 -16.95 -1.96
C ALA A 77 -9.45 -18.20 -1.98
N GLU A 78 -9.74 -19.13 -2.88
CA GLU A 78 -9.00 -20.39 -2.98
C GLU A 78 -7.59 -20.19 -3.54
N GLY A 79 -6.63 -20.90 -2.94
CA GLY A 79 -5.23 -20.88 -3.36
C GLY A 79 -4.47 -19.61 -2.96
N TRP A 80 -3.15 -19.72 -2.92
CA TRP A 80 -2.28 -18.64 -2.43
C TRP A 80 -2.43 -17.34 -3.25
N PHE A 81 -2.42 -17.43 -4.59
CA PHE A 81 -2.64 -16.24 -5.43
C PHE A 81 -4.07 -15.72 -5.38
N GLY A 82 -5.08 -16.60 -5.27
CA GLY A 82 -6.46 -16.16 -5.13
C GLY A 82 -6.63 -15.30 -3.87
N GLU A 83 -6.04 -15.76 -2.76
CA GLU A 83 -5.99 -15.01 -1.50
C GLU A 83 -5.32 -13.63 -1.67
N LYS A 84 -4.12 -13.57 -2.30
CA LYS A 84 -3.42 -12.28 -2.50
C LYS A 84 -4.13 -11.34 -3.45
N ASP A 85 -4.70 -11.86 -4.54
CA ASP A 85 -5.49 -11.09 -5.49
C ASP A 85 -6.73 -10.50 -4.78
N GLN A 86 -7.36 -11.27 -3.88
CA GLN A 86 -8.47 -10.79 -3.05
C GLN A 86 -8.03 -9.69 -2.07
N TYR A 87 -6.91 -9.85 -1.37
CA TYR A 87 -6.39 -8.81 -0.48
C TYR A 87 -6.12 -7.51 -1.23
N VAL A 88 -5.41 -7.57 -2.35
CA VAL A 88 -5.13 -6.38 -3.18
C VAL A 88 -6.43 -5.73 -3.67
N ALA A 89 -7.41 -6.53 -4.12
CA ALA A 89 -8.72 -6.01 -4.53
C ALA A 89 -9.46 -5.31 -3.39
N ASN A 90 -9.41 -5.85 -2.17
CA ASN A 90 -10.01 -5.24 -1.00
C ASN A 90 -9.31 -3.93 -0.60
N LEU A 91 -7.97 -3.89 -0.63
CA LEU A 91 -7.22 -2.67 -0.37
C LEU A 91 -7.55 -1.55 -1.38
N LYS A 92 -7.79 -1.90 -2.66
CA LYS A 92 -8.30 -0.95 -3.67
C LYS A 92 -9.68 -0.40 -3.31
N LYS A 93 -10.59 -1.24 -2.79
CA LYS A 93 -11.92 -0.79 -2.35
C LYS A 93 -11.82 0.26 -1.25
N VAL A 94 -10.89 0.12 -0.30
CA VAL A 94 -10.63 1.15 0.73
C VAL A 94 -10.28 2.50 0.09
N VAL A 95 -9.32 2.51 -0.84
CA VAL A 95 -8.94 3.74 -1.56
C VAL A 95 -10.12 4.38 -2.27
N LEU A 96 -10.91 3.57 -3.00
CA LEU A 96 -12.09 4.04 -3.72
C LEU A 96 -13.15 4.65 -2.81
N MET A 97 -13.40 4.01 -1.66
CA MET A 97 -14.35 4.52 -0.65
C MET A 97 -13.89 5.87 -0.08
N LEU A 98 -12.61 6.01 0.26
CA LEU A 98 -12.04 7.27 0.75
C LEU A 98 -12.14 8.38 -0.29
N LEU A 99 -11.76 8.09 -1.55
CA LEU A 99 -11.84 9.04 -2.65
C LEU A 99 -13.26 9.56 -2.86
N LYS A 100 -14.25 8.66 -2.87
CA LYS A 100 -15.66 9.03 -3.01
C LYS A 100 -16.13 9.89 -1.82
N ALA A 101 -15.94 9.43 -0.59
CA ALA A 101 -16.39 10.14 0.60
C ALA A 101 -15.74 11.53 0.74
N ALA A 102 -14.44 11.65 0.48
CA ALA A 102 -13.73 12.92 0.52
C ALA A 102 -14.20 13.86 -0.60
N SER A 103 -14.38 13.34 -1.82
CA SER A 103 -14.89 14.14 -2.95
C SER A 103 -16.31 14.65 -2.70
N GLU A 104 -17.20 13.83 -2.15
CA GLU A 104 -18.57 14.23 -1.80
C GLU A 104 -18.59 15.26 -0.67
N LYS A 105 -17.72 15.12 0.33
CA LYS A 105 -17.64 16.04 1.47
C LYS A 105 -17.12 17.42 1.09
N PHE A 106 -15.99 17.48 0.39
CA PHE A 106 -15.25 18.73 0.16
C PHE A 106 -15.47 19.31 -1.24
N ASN A 107 -15.88 18.47 -2.20
CA ASN A 107 -16.15 18.90 -3.57
C ASN A 107 -14.98 19.74 -4.13
N ARG A 108 -15.23 20.99 -4.53
CA ARG A 108 -14.21 21.89 -5.11
C ARG A 108 -13.10 22.27 -4.13
N THR A 109 -13.33 22.18 -2.82
CA THR A 109 -12.32 22.53 -1.81
C THR A 109 -11.45 21.33 -1.42
N LEU A 110 -11.65 20.14 -1.98
CA LEU A 110 -10.82 18.97 -1.63
C LEU A 110 -9.32 19.22 -1.83
N VAL A 111 -8.95 20.06 -2.81
CA VAL A 111 -7.55 20.43 -3.09
C VAL A 111 -6.88 21.16 -1.92
N THR A 112 -7.64 21.78 -1.02
CA THR A 112 -7.09 22.46 0.17
C THR A 112 -6.86 21.51 1.34
N GLU A 113 -7.46 20.32 1.32
CA GLU A 113 -7.34 19.31 2.38
C GLU A 113 -6.11 18.41 2.14
N GLN A 114 -4.92 19.01 2.21
CA GLN A 114 -3.67 18.34 1.80
C GLN A 114 -3.33 17.12 2.66
N GLU A 115 -3.72 17.11 3.92
CA GLU A 115 -3.52 16.00 4.86
C GLU A 115 -4.36 14.79 4.45
N ILE A 116 -5.63 15.02 4.07
CA ILE A 116 -6.53 14.00 3.55
C ILE A 116 -6.01 13.46 2.22
N LEU A 117 -5.61 14.35 1.31
CA LEU A 117 -5.04 13.97 0.02
C LEU A 117 -3.75 13.16 0.18
N SER A 118 -2.88 13.56 1.10
CA SER A 118 -1.62 12.86 1.37
C SER A 118 -1.86 11.44 1.89
N ASN A 119 -2.78 11.26 2.84
CA ASN A 119 -3.13 9.93 3.34
C ASN A 119 -3.74 9.03 2.26
N ILE A 120 -4.62 9.57 1.41
CA ILE A 120 -5.19 8.81 0.29
C ILE A 120 -4.09 8.43 -0.72
N SER A 121 -3.17 9.34 -1.01
CA SER A 121 -2.02 9.07 -1.87
C SER A 121 -1.11 7.98 -1.30
N ASP A 122 -0.83 8.01 0.00
CA ASP A 122 -0.03 6.96 0.64
C ASP A 122 -0.75 5.60 0.59
N CYS A 123 -2.09 5.56 0.72
CA CYS A 123 -2.86 4.33 0.46
C CYS A 123 -2.70 3.83 -0.98
N ILE A 124 -2.82 4.72 -1.98
CA ILE A 124 -2.64 4.37 -3.41
C ILE A 124 -1.24 3.80 -3.65
N ILE A 125 -0.20 4.42 -3.08
CA ILE A 125 1.19 3.96 -3.20
C ILE A 125 1.35 2.55 -2.62
N GLN A 126 0.82 2.30 -1.41
CA GLN A 126 0.89 0.97 -0.79
C GLN A 126 0.18 -0.09 -1.65
N VAL A 127 -1.00 0.22 -2.18
CA VAL A 127 -1.75 -0.67 -3.09
C VAL A 127 -0.97 -0.96 -4.35
N TYR A 128 -0.38 0.06 -4.98
CA TYR A 128 0.40 -0.09 -6.20
C TYR A 128 1.59 -1.03 -6.01
N VAL A 129 2.34 -0.86 -4.92
CA VAL A 129 3.49 -1.73 -4.63
C VAL A 129 3.02 -3.14 -4.27
N ALA A 130 1.95 -3.30 -3.48
CA ALA A 130 1.41 -4.60 -3.12
C ALA A 130 0.97 -5.40 -4.35
N GLU A 131 0.22 -4.77 -5.25
CA GLU A 131 -0.18 -5.38 -6.52
C GLU A 131 1.03 -5.72 -7.38
N SER A 132 2.00 -4.82 -7.49
CA SER A 132 3.20 -5.05 -8.31
C SER A 132 4.02 -6.24 -7.82
N VAL A 133 4.16 -6.40 -6.50
CA VAL A 133 4.85 -7.54 -5.89
C VAL A 133 4.12 -8.86 -6.20
N VAL A 134 2.80 -8.89 -6.00
CA VAL A 134 1.98 -10.09 -6.25
C VAL A 134 2.01 -10.47 -7.74
N LEU A 135 1.84 -9.51 -8.64
CA LEU A 135 1.85 -9.77 -10.09
C LEU A 135 3.24 -10.18 -10.59
N ARG A 136 4.32 -9.57 -10.08
CA ARG A 136 5.69 -9.98 -10.40
C ARG A 136 5.91 -11.43 -9.98
N LEU A 137 5.50 -11.79 -8.77
CA LEU A 137 5.63 -13.15 -8.26
C LEU A 137 4.82 -14.15 -9.09
N LYS A 138 3.57 -13.83 -9.43
CA LYS A 138 2.72 -14.66 -10.30
C LYS A 138 3.40 -14.97 -11.63
N LYS A 139 4.03 -13.97 -12.23
CA LYS A 139 4.82 -14.14 -13.46
C LYS A 139 6.08 -14.98 -13.23
N MET A 140 6.77 -14.80 -12.11
CA MET A 140 8.00 -15.56 -11.80
C MET A 140 7.71 -17.03 -11.53
N GLU A 141 6.66 -17.35 -10.78
CA GLU A 141 6.25 -18.72 -10.50
C GLU A 141 5.80 -19.46 -11.75
N ALA A 142 5.08 -18.77 -12.65
CA ALA A 142 4.73 -19.35 -13.94
C ALA A 142 5.96 -19.72 -14.80
N LEU A 143 7.11 -19.07 -14.59
CA LEU A 143 8.33 -19.31 -15.35
C LEU A 143 9.30 -20.29 -14.67
N LYS A 144 9.42 -20.23 -13.34
CA LYS A 144 10.46 -20.95 -12.57
C LYS A 144 9.90 -22.04 -11.66
N GLY A 145 8.58 -22.10 -11.50
CA GLY A 145 7.91 -22.97 -10.53
C GLY A 145 7.85 -22.37 -9.12
N GLU A 146 6.92 -22.90 -8.32
CA GLU A 146 6.68 -22.49 -6.94
C GLU A 146 7.90 -22.67 -6.04
N GLU A 147 8.60 -23.80 -6.16
CA GLU A 147 9.73 -24.14 -5.29
C GLU A 147 10.85 -23.09 -5.39
N ALA A 148 11.17 -22.65 -6.61
CA ALA A 148 12.17 -21.62 -6.87
C ALA A 148 11.74 -20.22 -6.39
N CYS A 149 10.47 -20.03 -6.04
CA CYS A 149 9.89 -18.74 -5.69
C CYS A 149 9.48 -18.64 -4.20
N LYS A 150 9.80 -19.64 -3.36
CA LYS A 150 9.44 -19.65 -1.93
C LYS A 150 9.83 -18.38 -1.18
N LEU A 151 11.06 -17.88 -1.37
CA LEU A 151 11.51 -16.63 -0.74
C LEU A 151 10.77 -15.40 -1.26
N TYR A 152 10.32 -15.41 -2.52
CA TYR A 152 9.51 -14.33 -3.08
C TYR A 152 8.08 -14.37 -2.53
N ARG A 153 7.51 -15.55 -2.25
CA ARG A 153 6.27 -15.69 -1.48
C ARG A 153 6.40 -15.10 -0.09
N ASP A 154 7.49 -15.40 0.62
CA ASP A 154 7.79 -14.79 1.93
C ASP A 154 7.82 -13.25 1.86
N MET A 155 8.47 -12.68 0.83
CA MET A 155 8.51 -11.23 0.62
C MET A 155 7.12 -10.65 0.36
N ALA A 156 6.33 -11.31 -0.49
CA ALA A 156 4.98 -10.88 -0.82
C ALA A 156 4.05 -10.96 0.40
N ASP A 157 4.12 -12.05 1.17
CA ASP A 157 3.36 -12.24 2.41
C ASP A 157 3.67 -11.11 3.41
N VAL A 158 4.96 -10.87 3.69
CA VAL A 158 5.37 -9.80 4.61
C VAL A 158 4.94 -8.43 4.10
N PHE A 159 5.13 -8.15 2.81
CA PHE A 159 4.80 -6.84 2.25
C PHE A 159 3.30 -6.57 2.28
N VAL A 160 2.47 -7.52 1.83
CA VAL A 160 1.00 -7.37 1.81
C VAL A 160 0.47 -7.22 3.25
N TYR A 161 1.00 -8.02 4.19
CA TYR A 161 0.65 -7.93 5.61
C TYR A 161 0.92 -6.53 6.20
N ASP A 162 2.14 -6.01 5.99
CA ASP A 162 2.52 -4.69 6.48
C ASP A 162 1.77 -3.56 5.75
N ALA A 163 1.54 -3.70 4.44
CA ALA A 163 0.84 -2.71 3.62
C ALA A 163 -0.61 -2.55 4.05
N ALA A 164 -1.32 -3.65 4.35
CA ALA A 164 -2.68 -3.61 4.85
C ALA A 164 -2.77 -2.82 6.17
N SER A 165 -1.82 -3.02 7.07
CA SER A 165 -1.75 -2.28 8.35
C SER A 165 -1.49 -0.78 8.15
N ARG A 166 -0.58 -0.42 7.23
CA ARG A 166 -0.32 0.99 6.87
C ARG A 166 -1.55 1.66 6.24
N ILE A 167 -2.20 0.99 5.29
CA ILE A 167 -3.42 1.47 4.64
C ILE A 167 -4.52 1.67 5.68
N ALA A 168 -4.72 0.72 6.60
CA ALA A 168 -5.70 0.85 7.67
C ALA A 168 -5.48 2.11 8.52
N LYS A 169 -4.21 2.42 8.85
CA LYS A 169 -3.85 3.62 9.60
C LYS A 169 -4.18 4.90 8.83
N PHE A 170 -3.67 5.05 7.61
CA PHE A 170 -3.95 6.23 6.78
C PHE A 170 -5.45 6.41 6.49
N ALA A 171 -6.17 5.30 6.25
CA ALA A 171 -7.60 5.32 5.99
C ALA A 171 -8.43 5.74 7.22
N LYS A 172 -8.05 5.29 8.42
CA LYS A 172 -8.70 5.72 9.67
C LYS A 172 -8.43 7.19 9.96
N ASP A 173 -7.19 7.64 9.81
CA ASP A 173 -6.83 9.04 10.01
C ASP A 173 -7.60 9.95 9.04
N THR A 174 -7.71 9.54 7.77
CA THR A 174 -8.53 10.22 6.77
C THR A 174 -10.00 10.26 7.19
N THR A 175 -10.57 9.10 7.52
CA THR A 175 -11.99 8.96 7.88
C THR A 175 -12.35 9.82 9.08
N TYR A 176 -11.54 9.80 10.14
CA TYR A 176 -11.79 10.55 11.36
C TYR A 176 -11.52 12.05 11.24
N SER A 177 -10.85 12.50 10.18
CA SER A 177 -10.64 13.92 9.93
C SER A 177 -11.89 14.64 9.41
N PHE A 178 -12.87 13.93 8.81
CA PHE A 178 -14.03 14.61 8.20
C PHE A 178 -15.37 13.85 8.24
N ALA A 179 -15.37 12.53 8.40
CA ALA A 179 -16.58 11.73 8.30
C ALA A 179 -17.29 11.62 9.64
N TYR A 180 -18.63 11.70 9.61
CA TYR A 180 -19.49 11.56 10.78
C TYR A 180 -20.72 10.71 10.45
N GLY A 181 -21.42 10.23 11.47
CA GLY A 181 -22.67 9.49 11.33
C GLY A 181 -22.53 8.21 10.50
N GLU A 182 -23.52 7.93 9.66
CA GLU A 182 -23.60 6.69 8.87
C GLU A 182 -22.40 6.51 7.93
N VAL A 183 -21.95 7.58 7.26
CA VAL A 183 -20.78 7.52 6.36
C VAL A 183 -19.53 7.07 7.11
N ARG A 184 -19.31 7.58 8.34
CA ARG A 184 -18.16 7.14 9.15
C ARG A 184 -18.27 5.66 9.50
N ASN A 185 -19.44 5.21 9.94
CA ASN A 185 -19.65 3.82 10.33
C ASN A 185 -19.42 2.86 9.14
N LEU A 186 -19.86 3.25 7.94
CA LEU A 186 -19.61 2.47 6.72
C LEU A 186 -18.12 2.47 6.35
N LEU A 187 -17.43 3.61 6.45
CA LEU A 187 -15.98 3.69 6.21
C LEU A 187 -15.22 2.81 7.22
N GLU A 188 -15.53 2.89 8.51
CA GLU A 188 -14.89 2.07 9.54
C GLU A 188 -15.10 0.58 9.30
N LYS A 189 -16.34 0.17 8.98
CA LYS A 189 -16.66 -1.21 8.64
C LYS A 189 -15.92 -1.67 7.38
N GLY A 190 -15.88 -0.83 6.35
CA GLY A 190 -15.15 -1.12 5.12
C GLY A 190 -13.66 -1.26 5.36
N ILE A 191 -13.05 -0.33 6.09
CA ILE A 191 -11.63 -0.37 6.44
C ILE A 191 -11.33 -1.65 7.24
N SER A 192 -12.06 -1.94 8.31
CA SER A 192 -11.76 -3.10 9.16
C SER A 192 -11.84 -4.44 8.43
N ASN A 193 -12.78 -4.59 7.50
CA ASN A 193 -12.95 -5.83 6.74
C ASN A 193 -12.01 -5.90 5.52
N PHE A 194 -11.82 -4.80 4.80
CA PHE A 194 -11.03 -4.80 3.57
C PHE A 194 -9.52 -4.68 3.80
N THR A 195 -9.08 -4.21 4.96
CA THR A 195 -7.65 -4.27 5.35
C THR A 195 -7.32 -5.51 6.18
N TRP A 196 -8.28 -6.42 6.39
CA TRP A 196 -7.99 -7.68 7.03
C TRP A 196 -7.19 -8.57 6.09
N VAL A 197 -6.13 -9.18 6.63
CA VAL A 197 -5.26 -10.13 5.96
C VAL A 197 -4.84 -11.20 6.96
N ALA A 198 -4.61 -12.42 6.51
CA ALA A 198 -4.11 -13.50 7.35
C ALA A 198 -2.77 -13.12 8.01
N GLY A 199 -2.59 -13.55 9.26
CA GLY A 199 -1.37 -13.30 10.01
C GLY A 199 -0.16 -14.01 9.40
N VAL A 200 0.94 -13.28 9.23
CA VAL A 200 2.21 -13.83 8.73
C VAL A 200 3.20 -13.90 9.88
N ASN A 201 3.94 -15.00 10.01
CA ASN A 201 5.10 -15.06 10.91
C ASN A 201 6.26 -14.26 10.29
N VAL A 202 6.15 -12.93 10.37
CA VAL A 202 7.10 -11.99 9.76
C VAL A 202 8.53 -12.18 10.26
N LYS A 203 8.69 -12.69 11.49
CA LYS A 203 10.01 -12.96 12.07
C LYS A 203 10.72 -14.07 11.30
N GLU A 204 10.08 -15.22 11.10
CA GLU A 204 10.68 -16.33 10.37
C GLU A 204 10.82 -16.04 8.87
N ALA A 205 9.83 -15.38 8.26
CA ALA A 205 9.91 -14.98 6.85
C ALA A 205 11.08 -14.02 6.60
N ARG A 206 11.24 -12.97 7.42
CA ARG A 206 12.36 -12.02 7.29
C ARG A 206 13.72 -12.67 7.57
N ARG A 207 13.79 -13.67 8.46
CA ARG A 207 15.02 -14.44 8.70
C ARG A 207 15.43 -15.23 7.46
N ARG A 208 14.53 -16.01 6.86
CA ARG A 208 14.83 -16.75 5.61
C ARG A 208 15.28 -15.83 4.47
N ILE A 209 14.64 -14.67 4.33
CA ILE A 209 15.04 -13.66 3.34
C ILE A 209 16.43 -13.11 3.66
N ALA A 210 16.71 -12.80 4.94
CA ALA A 210 18.00 -12.26 5.36
C ALA A 210 19.14 -13.28 5.20
N ASP A 211 18.91 -14.54 5.55
CA ASP A 211 19.89 -15.61 5.42
C ASP A 211 20.38 -15.73 3.97
N GLN A 212 19.45 -15.70 2.99
CA GLN A 212 19.80 -15.69 1.57
C GLN A 212 20.64 -14.47 1.15
N LEU A 213 20.32 -13.27 1.66
CA LEU A 213 21.08 -12.05 1.35
C LEU A 213 22.47 -12.06 1.98
N ILE A 214 22.59 -12.64 3.17
CA ILE A 214 23.87 -12.80 3.90
C ILE A 214 24.75 -13.79 3.14
N ASP A 215 24.20 -14.94 2.74
CA ASP A 215 24.91 -15.97 2.00
C ASP A 215 25.41 -15.46 0.64
N GLU A 216 24.59 -14.70 -0.08
CA GLU A 216 24.95 -14.11 -1.37
C GLU A 216 25.80 -12.83 -1.26
N ASN A 217 25.81 -12.20 -0.08
CA ASN A 217 26.47 -10.93 0.22
C ASN A 217 26.16 -9.80 -0.80
N LYS A 218 24.94 -9.81 -1.36
CA LYS A 218 24.42 -8.82 -2.31
C LYS A 218 22.90 -8.93 -2.38
N TYR A 219 22.24 -7.96 -3.01
CA TYR A 219 20.84 -8.11 -3.36
C TYR A 219 20.68 -9.12 -4.53
N CYS A 220 19.96 -10.22 -4.29
CA CYS A 220 19.89 -11.39 -5.18
C CYS A 220 18.48 -11.74 -5.70
N PHE A 221 17.52 -10.79 -5.69
CA PHE A 221 16.09 -11.04 -6.00
C PHE A 221 15.49 -10.25 -7.18
#